data_AF-A0AA46V7Z0-F1
#
_entry.id   AF-A0AA46V7Z0-F1
#
_cell.length_a   1.000
_cell.length_b   1.000
_cell.length_c   1.000
_cell.angle_alpha   90.00
_cell.angle_beta   90.00
_cell.angle_gamma   90.00
#
_symmetry.space_group_name_H-M   'P 1'
#
loop_
_entity.id
_entity.type
_entity.pdbx_description
1 polymer ?
#
loop_
_entity_poly.entity_id
_entity_poly.type
_entity_poly.pdbx_seq_one_letter_code
_entity_poly.pdbx_strand_id
1 'polypeptide(L)'
;MVTYDPSRTRGGDHWTFESVGGGSKIIRNTKTGKCLKPGKPYGGKTSVEQWTCNYTPEFQWRLTPSGFGTWKITSVASRQALAPLRGNHTYERVVLEPDTNIAKQRWSITPLY
;
A
#
# COMPACT_ATOMS: atom_id res chain seq x y z
N MET A 1 -5.13 2.23 19.46
CA MET A 1 -4.49 2.79 18.25
C MET A 1 -3.11 2.17 18.16
N VAL A 2 -2.75 1.56 17.03
CA VAL A 2 -1.39 1.03 16.83
C VAL A 2 -0.48 2.20 16.47
N THR A 3 0.59 2.41 17.23
CA THR A 3 1.52 3.52 16.99
C THR A 3 2.63 3.05 16.05
N TYR A 4 2.90 3.85 15.01
CA TYR A 4 4.04 3.66 14.12
C TYR A 4 5.35 3.86 14.90
N ASP A 5 6.29 2.93 14.73
CA ASP A 5 7.62 2.97 15.35
C ASP A 5 8.70 2.90 14.25
N PRO A 6 9.26 4.06 13.83
CA PRO A 6 10.27 4.12 12.77
C PRO A 6 11.58 3.40 13.14
N SER A 7 11.86 3.18 14.43
CA SER A 7 13.09 2.47 14.85
C SER A 7 13.11 1.01 14.38
N ARG A 8 11.94 0.45 14.07
CA ARG A 8 11.76 -0.95 13.68
C ARG A 8 11.80 -1.19 12.18
N THR A 9 11.75 -0.14 11.37
CA THR A 9 11.61 -0.26 9.91
C THR A 9 12.96 -0.33 9.20
N ARG A 10 14.02 0.21 9.83
CA ARG A 10 15.39 0.25 9.30
C ARG A 10 15.43 0.82 7.86
N GLY A 11 14.61 1.84 7.57
CA GLY A 11 14.46 2.47 6.25
C GLY A 11 13.65 1.67 5.23
N GLY A 12 13.08 0.52 5.60
CA GLY A 12 12.22 -0.28 4.73
C GLY A 12 10.81 0.30 4.52
N ASP A 13 10.50 1.41 5.17
CA ASP A 13 9.24 2.15 5.17
C ASP A 13 9.27 3.41 4.29
N HIS A 14 10.37 3.66 3.57
CA HIS A 14 10.50 4.78 2.65
C HIS A 14 10.14 4.35 1.22
N TRP A 15 9.19 5.04 0.59
CA TRP A 15 8.65 4.68 -0.72
C TRP A 15 8.59 5.89 -1.66
N THR A 16 8.77 5.67 -2.96
CA THR A 16 8.51 6.65 -4.01
C THR A 16 7.24 6.29 -4.79
N PHE A 17 6.57 7.33 -5.29
CA PHE A 17 5.35 7.23 -6.05
C PHE A 17 5.58 7.77 -7.47
N GLU A 18 5.85 6.87 -8.41
CA GLU A 18 6.15 7.18 -9.81
C GLU A 18 4.86 7.22 -10.62
N SER A 19 4.55 8.33 -11.31
CA SER A 19 3.37 8.44 -12.16
C SER A 19 3.54 7.61 -13.43
N VAL A 20 2.50 6.87 -13.83
CA VAL A 20 2.47 6.12 -15.10
C VAL A 20 1.31 6.55 -16.02
N GLY A 21 0.74 7.73 -15.76
CA GLY A 21 -0.40 8.27 -16.51
C GLY A 21 -1.76 7.81 -15.98
N GLY A 22 -2.83 8.51 -16.38
CA GLY A 22 -4.21 8.16 -16.01
C GLY A 22 -4.53 8.17 -14.50
N GLY A 23 -3.73 8.89 -13.71
CA GLY A 23 -3.84 8.93 -12.25
C GLY A 23 -3.26 7.71 -11.51
N SER A 24 -2.69 6.75 -12.24
CA SER A 24 -2.04 5.56 -11.69
C SER A 24 -0.59 5.82 -11.33
N LYS A 25 -0.10 5.06 -10.34
CA LYS A 25 1.29 5.15 -9.86
C LYS A 25 1.91 3.77 -9.67
N ILE A 26 3.22 3.69 -9.85
CA ILE A 26 4.06 2.62 -9.33
C ILE A 26 4.56 3.05 -7.95
N ILE A 27 4.44 2.17 -6.96
CA ILE A 27 4.91 2.41 -5.58
C ILE A 27 6.17 1.60 -5.38
N ARG A 28 7.33 2.25 -5.30
CA ARG A 28 8.65 1.61 -5.24
C ARG A 28 9.29 1.81 -3.88
N ASN A 29 9.79 0.73 -3.29
CA ASN A 29 10.54 0.81 -2.05
C ASN A 29 11.92 1.39 -2.33
N THR A 30 12.31 2.43 -1.61
CA THR A 30 13.61 3.10 -1.81
C THR A 30 14.79 2.22 -1.39
N LYS A 31 14.59 1.35 -0.38
CA LYS A 31 15.65 0.48 0.15
C LYS A 31 15.89 -0.74 -0.73
N THR A 32 14.84 -1.38 -1.26
CA THR A 32 14.98 -2.62 -2.05
C THR A 32 14.96 -2.39 -3.56
N GLY A 33 14.52 -1.22 -4.02
CA GLY A 33 14.28 -0.93 -5.44
C GLY A 33 13.09 -1.71 -6.05
N LYS A 34 12.37 -2.51 -5.25
CA LYS A 34 11.24 -3.33 -5.69
C LYS A 34 9.92 -2.57 -5.60
N CYS A 35 8.96 -2.98 -6.41
CA CYS A 35 7.66 -2.35 -6.52
C CYS A 35 6.58 -3.16 -5.80
N LEU A 36 5.61 -2.45 -5.23
CA LEU A 36 4.45 -3.01 -4.55
C LEU A 36 3.53 -3.70 -5.55
N LYS A 37 3.10 -4.92 -5.26
CA LYS A 37 2.12 -5.67 -6.07
C LYS A 37 1.21 -6.56 -5.20
N PRO A 38 0.05 -7.00 -5.70
CA PRO A 38 -0.67 -8.14 -5.16
C PRO A 38 0.24 -9.37 -5.09
N GLY A 39 0.17 -10.13 -4.01
CA GLY A 39 0.96 -11.33 -3.76
C GLY A 39 0.11 -12.59 -3.65
N LYS A 40 0.62 -13.58 -2.93
CA LYS A 40 -0.05 -14.86 -2.72
C LYS A 40 -1.27 -14.75 -1.77
N PRO A 41 -2.21 -15.72 -1.80
CA PRO A 41 -3.28 -15.79 -0.81
C PRO A 41 -2.74 -15.85 0.63
N TYR A 42 -3.36 -15.11 1.54
CA TYR A 42 -3.07 -15.10 2.97
C TYR A 42 -4.31 -14.72 3.77
N GLY A 43 -4.70 -15.56 4.74
CA GLY A 43 -5.84 -15.27 5.62
C GLY A 43 -7.16 -15.06 4.88
N GLY A 44 -7.38 -15.81 3.79
CA GLY A 44 -8.58 -15.69 2.94
C GLY A 44 -8.61 -14.44 2.04
N LYS A 45 -7.49 -13.71 1.93
CA LYS A 45 -7.35 -12.49 1.13
C LYS A 45 -6.12 -12.57 0.25
N THR A 46 -5.94 -11.61 -0.64
CA THR A 46 -4.69 -11.47 -1.41
C THR A 46 -3.70 -10.66 -0.59
N SER A 47 -2.52 -11.19 -0.27
CA SER A 47 -1.49 -10.38 0.40
C SER A 47 -0.94 -9.30 -0.52
N VAL A 48 -0.20 -8.34 0.03
CA VAL A 48 0.60 -7.40 -0.75
C VAL A 48 2.08 -7.72 -0.52
N GLU A 49 2.87 -7.69 -1.57
CA GLU A 49 4.30 -8.00 -1.55
C GLU A 49 5.12 -6.99 -2.35
N GLN A 50 6.44 -7.14 -2.30
CA GLN A 50 7.38 -6.38 -3.13
C GLN A 50 8.05 -7.31 -4.13
N TRP A 51 8.10 -6.89 -5.40
CA TRP A 51 8.69 -7.67 -6.49
C TRP A 51 9.49 -6.81 -7.46
N THR A 52 10.25 -7.46 -8.34
CA THR A 52 10.91 -6.75 -9.46
C THR A 52 9.88 -5.93 -10.20
N CYS A 53 10.19 -4.64 -10.37
CA CYS A 53 9.25 -3.67 -10.93
C CYS A 53 8.84 -4.04 -12.35
N ASN A 54 7.54 -3.91 -12.61
CA ASN A 54 6.93 -3.98 -13.93
C ASN A 54 5.86 -2.87 -13.99
N TYR A 55 5.50 -2.45 -15.20
CA TYR A 55 4.55 -1.37 -15.46
C TYR A 55 3.17 -1.88 -15.89
N THR A 56 2.93 -3.20 -15.82
CA THR A 56 1.60 -3.79 -16.03
C THR A 56 0.60 -3.36 -14.96
N PRO A 57 -0.73 -3.42 -15.24
CA PRO A 57 -1.77 -3.01 -14.30
C PRO A 57 -1.70 -3.65 -12.90
N GLU A 58 -1.07 -4.83 -12.75
CA GLU A 58 -0.85 -5.51 -11.47
C GLU A 58 0.01 -4.69 -10.50
N PHE A 59 0.97 -3.91 -11.00
CA PHE A 59 1.87 -3.08 -10.19
C PHE A 59 1.36 -1.66 -10.00
N GLN A 60 0.26 -1.30 -10.68
CA GLN A 60 -0.26 0.05 -10.68
C GLN A 60 -1.29 0.24 -9.57
N TRP A 61 -1.18 1.37 -8.90
CA TRP A 61 -2.01 1.76 -7.76
C TRP A 61 -2.60 3.15 -7.99
N ARG A 62 -3.85 3.35 -7.55
CA ARG A 62 -4.46 4.67 -7.46
C ARG A 62 -4.42 5.17 -6.04
N LEU A 63 -4.08 6.44 -5.88
CA LEU A 63 -4.12 7.15 -4.61
C LEU A 63 -5.27 8.15 -4.67
N THR A 64 -6.24 8.01 -3.77
CA THR A 64 -7.41 8.90 -3.70
C THR A 64 -7.50 9.49 -2.30
N PRO A 65 -7.66 10.83 -2.16
CA PRO A 65 -7.88 11.43 -0.84
C PRO A 65 -9.10 10.82 -0.15
N SER A 66 -8.98 10.45 1.12
CA SER A 66 -10.07 9.91 1.94
C SER A 66 -10.48 10.84 3.09
N GLY A 67 -10.03 12.10 3.05
CA GLY A 67 -10.30 13.13 4.06
C GLY A 67 -9.24 13.18 5.17
N PHE A 68 -9.16 14.32 5.88
CA PHE A 68 -8.28 14.53 7.04
C PHE A 68 -6.79 14.17 6.77
N GLY A 69 -6.29 14.48 5.57
CA GLY A 69 -4.90 14.18 5.19
C GLY A 69 -4.59 12.69 4.95
N THR A 70 -5.62 11.83 4.92
CA THR A 70 -5.47 10.40 4.63
C THR A 70 -5.75 10.07 3.16
N TRP A 71 -5.24 8.92 2.74
CA TRP A 71 -5.35 8.40 1.39
C TRP A 71 -5.89 6.98 1.39
N LYS A 72 -6.67 6.66 0.37
CA LYS A 72 -6.95 5.28 -0.02
C LYS A 72 -5.99 4.88 -1.14
N ILE A 73 -5.46 3.67 -1.05
CA ILE A 73 -4.57 3.09 -2.06
C ILE A 73 -5.29 1.88 -2.65
N THR A 74 -5.62 1.91 -3.93
CA THR A 74 -6.38 0.84 -4.60
C THR A 74 -5.60 0.24 -5.75
N SER A 75 -5.68 -1.09 -5.90
CA SER A 75 -5.08 -1.79 -7.04
C SER A 75 -5.83 -1.45 -8.32
N VAL A 76 -5.11 -1.09 -9.38
CA VAL A 76 -5.72 -0.89 -10.70
C VAL A 76 -6.26 -2.21 -11.26
N ALA A 77 -5.56 -3.33 -11.02
CA ALA A 77 -5.95 -4.65 -11.54
C ALA A 77 -7.23 -5.21 -10.90
N SER A 78 -7.35 -5.16 -9.57
CA SER A 78 -8.50 -5.78 -8.86
C SER A 78 -9.55 -4.79 -8.34
N ARG A 79 -9.26 -3.48 -8.36
CA ARG A 79 -10.06 -2.43 -7.73
C ARG A 79 -10.25 -2.58 -6.22
N GLN A 80 -9.45 -3.45 -5.58
CA GLN A 80 -9.46 -3.65 -4.14
C GLN A 80 -8.56 -2.64 -3.44
N ALA A 81 -8.91 -2.30 -2.20
CA ALA A 81 -8.18 -1.38 -1.36
C ALA A 81 -7.12 -2.10 -0.51
N LEU A 82 -5.98 -1.43 -0.35
CA LEU A 82 -4.89 -1.85 0.51
C LEU A 82 -5.29 -1.63 1.98
N ALA A 83 -5.19 -2.68 2.79
CA ALA A 83 -5.60 -2.66 4.20
C ALA A 83 -4.67 -3.55 5.05
N PRO A 84 -4.48 -3.26 6.34
CA PRO A 84 -3.96 -4.26 7.27
C PRO A 84 -4.97 -5.42 7.40
N LEU A 85 -4.47 -6.65 7.56
CA LEU A 85 -5.31 -7.85 7.60
C LEU A 85 -6.44 -7.76 8.64
N ARG A 86 -6.11 -7.32 9.86
CA ARG A 86 -7.08 -7.14 10.96
C ARG A 86 -7.26 -5.65 11.28
N GLY A 87 -6.16 -4.90 11.37
CA GLY A 87 -6.15 -3.46 11.62
C GLY A 87 -6.15 -3.08 13.10
N ASN A 88 -5.81 -4.00 13.99
CA ASN A 88 -5.81 -3.78 15.43
C ASN A 88 -4.52 -4.23 16.15
N HIS A 89 -3.50 -4.71 15.42
CA HIS A 89 -2.19 -5.06 15.97
C HIS A 89 -1.02 -4.53 15.12
N THR A 90 0.19 -4.53 15.70
CA THR A 90 1.46 -4.33 14.97
C THR A 90 1.84 -5.58 14.19
N TYR A 91 2.77 -5.45 13.24
CA TYR A 91 3.34 -6.56 12.47
C TYR A 91 2.36 -7.37 11.63
N GLU A 92 1.24 -6.76 11.25
CA GLU A 92 0.28 -7.41 10.37
C GLU A 92 0.75 -7.41 8.91
N ARG A 93 0.30 -8.43 8.17
CA ARG A 93 0.38 -8.39 6.72
C ARG A 93 -0.59 -7.36 6.17
N VAL A 94 -0.11 -6.64 5.16
CA VAL A 94 -0.96 -5.83 4.27
C VAL A 94 -1.61 -6.77 3.26
N VAL A 95 -2.90 -6.57 3.02
CA VAL A 95 -3.74 -7.36 2.13
C VAL A 95 -4.62 -6.47 1.28
N LEU A 96 -5.28 -7.07 0.29
CA LEU A 96 -6.33 -6.44 -0.51
C LEU A 96 -7.71 -6.86 -0.02
N GLU A 97 -8.60 -5.89 0.11
CA GLU A 97 -9.99 -6.05 0.53
C GLU A 97 -10.94 -5.30 -0.41
N PRO A 98 -12.24 -5.63 -0.45
CA PRO A 98 -13.22 -4.80 -1.14
C PRO A 98 -13.07 -3.32 -0.75
N ASP A 99 -13.08 -2.45 -1.75
CA ASP A 99 -12.95 -1.01 -1.53
C ASP A 99 -14.19 -0.48 -0.81
N THR A 100 -13.99 -0.03 0.43
CA THR A 100 -15.02 0.56 1.28
C THR A 100 -14.47 1.83 1.94
N ASN A 101 -15.29 2.53 2.73
CA ASN A 101 -14.84 3.76 3.42
C ASN A 101 -14.48 3.53 4.90
N ILE A 102 -14.12 2.30 5.27
CA ILE A 102 -13.75 1.94 6.65
C ILE A 102 -12.39 2.51 7.04
N ALA A 103 -12.20 2.74 8.35
CA ALA A 103 -11.03 3.44 8.89
C ALA A 103 -9.70 2.76 8.52
N LYS A 104 -9.63 1.42 8.54
CA LYS A 104 -8.39 0.69 8.26
C LYS A 104 -7.92 0.75 6.80
N GLN A 105 -8.72 1.29 5.88
CA GLN A 105 -8.34 1.53 4.47
C GLN A 105 -7.83 2.97 4.25
N ARG A 106 -7.72 3.78 5.31
CA ARG A 106 -7.23 5.16 5.27
C ARG A 106 -5.79 5.20 5.76
N TRP A 107 -4.87 5.53 4.87
CA TRP A 107 -3.44 5.58 5.13
C TRP A 107 -2.96 7.02 5.26
N SER A 108 -2.19 7.32 6.30
CA SER A 108 -1.37 8.53 6.34
C SER A 108 -0.12 8.33 5.50
N ILE A 109 0.22 9.28 4.64
CA ILE A 109 1.47 9.30 3.87
C ILE A 109 2.24 10.54 4.31
N THR A 110 3.38 10.34 4.97
CA THR A 110 4.23 11.43 5.46
C THR A 110 5.35 11.68 4.45
N PRO A 111 5.45 12.87 3.84
CA PRO A 111 6.58 13.23 3.01
C PRO A 111 7.89 13.19 3.79
N LEU A 112 8.95 12.70 3.15
CA LEU A 112 10.31 12.80 3.65
C LEU A 112 10.94 14.02 2.99
N TYR A 113 11.50 14.92 3.78
CA TYR A 113 12.23 16.12 3.33
C TYR A 113 13.72 15.96 3.62
#